data_AF-A0A4U1J282-F1
#
_entry.id   AF-A0A4U1J282-F1
#
_cell.length_a   1.000
_cell.length_b   1.000
_cell.length_c   1.000
_cell.angle_alpha   90.00
_cell.angle_beta   90.00
_cell.angle_gamma   90.00
#
_symmetry.space_group_name_H-M   'P 1'
#
loop_
_entity.id
_entity.type
_entity.pdbx_description
1 polymer ?
#
loop_
_entity_poly.entity_id
_entity_poly.type
_entity_poly.pdbx_seq_one_letter_code
_entity_poly.pdbx_strand_id
1 'polypeptide(L)'
;MLDGIEPFTRPNPTMPNLNVITWNSTGETPQGAADLLDVINHLTTNGWLPDLIVIQEANAAPGGPIYQMLQGLGAAYNQPPAHATEGGPGGRGYILLLRIGIGGKGSFARADLANDQALLNWMNIHLSLSARQMALAELATMRMPATATLTVGGRNVPFLTWHAPRGPGQVLTGATLGGGANPDAYLFLQNSGIYGPLVAPGPNNLGLIAGDLNVNVATLNHNTGIPALPYILPGFVGVSDNLDHILGHANAGGAPPTFSGSGHFPASGTHNILVSTVGF
;
A
#
# COMPACT_ATOMS: atom_id res chain seq x y z
N MET A 1 -21.87 -9.14 14.77
CA MET A 1 -22.45 -10.11 13.82
C MET A 1 -21.49 -10.15 12.65
N LEU A 2 -20.76 -11.26 12.51
CA LEU A 2 -19.67 -11.47 11.55
C LEU A 2 -20.25 -12.26 10.37
N ASP A 3 -20.90 -11.57 9.44
CA ASP A 3 -21.39 -12.18 8.21
C ASP A 3 -20.45 -11.74 7.07
N GLY A 4 -19.73 -12.67 6.44
CA GLY A 4 -19.00 -12.40 5.20
C GLY A 4 -17.65 -13.11 4.96
N ILE A 5 -17.14 -13.95 5.86
CA ILE A 5 -15.86 -14.63 5.63
C ILE A 5 -16.08 -15.92 4.82
N GLU A 6 -15.68 -15.92 3.55
CA GLU A 6 -15.57 -17.17 2.78
C GLU A 6 -14.57 -18.12 3.45
N PRO A 7 -14.80 -19.45 3.43
CA PRO A 7 -13.92 -20.41 4.07
C PRO A 7 -12.47 -20.27 3.54
N PHE A 8 -11.50 -20.17 4.45
CA PHE A 8 -10.07 -20.09 4.15
C PHE A 8 -9.58 -21.35 3.42
N THR A 9 -9.74 -21.41 2.10
CA THR A 9 -9.14 -22.47 1.28
C THR A 9 -7.66 -22.18 1.09
N ARG A 10 -6.79 -23.14 1.43
CA ARG A 10 -5.35 -23.03 1.16
C ARG A 10 -5.11 -22.85 -0.35
N PRO A 11 -4.30 -21.88 -0.78
CA PRO A 11 -3.88 -21.76 -2.17
C PRO A 11 -3.08 -23.00 -2.62
N ASN A 12 -3.01 -23.19 -3.95
CA ASN A 12 -2.29 -24.26 -4.61
C ASN A 12 -0.81 -24.32 -4.11
N PRO A 13 -0.31 -25.46 -3.60
CA PRO A 13 0.99 -25.57 -2.93
C PRO A 13 2.22 -25.27 -3.80
N THR A 14 2.06 -25.04 -5.11
CA THR A 14 3.16 -24.71 -6.03
C THR A 14 3.39 -23.22 -6.26
N MET A 15 2.48 -22.33 -5.82
CA MET A 15 2.64 -20.87 -5.95
C MET A 15 3.04 -20.25 -4.59
N PRO A 16 4.12 -19.47 -4.52
CA PRO A 16 4.38 -18.57 -3.39
C PRO A 16 3.15 -17.73 -3.04
N ASN A 17 2.88 -17.60 -1.74
CA ASN A 17 1.78 -16.80 -1.23
C ASN A 17 2.27 -15.83 -0.16
N LEU A 18 1.55 -14.72 -0.01
CA LEU A 18 1.72 -13.73 1.04
C LEU A 18 0.38 -13.44 1.71
N ASN A 19 0.30 -13.66 3.01
CA ASN A 19 -0.79 -13.22 3.86
C ASN A 19 -0.56 -11.75 4.26
N VAL A 20 -1.33 -10.85 3.68
CA VAL A 20 -1.17 -9.40 3.81
C VAL A 20 -2.26 -8.82 4.71
N ILE A 21 -1.86 -8.00 5.68
CA ILE A 21 -2.73 -7.10 6.44
C ILE A 21 -2.34 -5.67 6.07
N THR A 22 -3.32 -4.83 5.74
CA THR A 22 -3.16 -3.38 5.62
C THR A 22 -4.22 -2.64 6.40
N TRP A 23 -3.84 -1.49 6.99
CA TRP A 23 -4.79 -0.67 7.74
C TRP A 23 -4.34 0.79 7.88
N ASN A 24 -5.21 1.72 7.47
CA ASN A 24 -5.12 3.11 7.93
C ASN A 24 -5.64 3.19 9.37
N SER A 25 -4.71 3.29 10.32
CA SER A 25 -5.03 3.30 11.76
C SER A 25 -5.70 4.60 12.25
N THR A 26 -5.73 5.66 11.45
CA THR A 26 -6.14 7.02 11.84
C THR A 26 -5.34 7.58 13.03
N GLY A 27 -4.13 7.05 13.27
CA GLY A 27 -3.30 7.34 14.43
C GLY A 27 -3.12 6.13 15.34
N GLU A 28 -1.96 6.05 16.01
CA GLU A 28 -1.73 4.97 16.96
C GLU A 28 -2.43 5.25 18.30
N THR A 29 -3.37 4.40 18.67
CA THR A 29 -4.08 4.45 19.97
C THR A 29 -4.00 3.10 20.69
N PRO A 30 -4.15 3.05 22.02
CA PRO A 30 -4.20 1.78 22.76
C PRO A 30 -5.34 0.87 22.28
N GLN A 31 -6.51 1.44 21.97
CA GLN A 31 -7.64 0.66 21.44
C GLN A 31 -7.31 0.09 20.06
N GLY A 32 -6.73 0.89 19.16
CA GLY A 32 -6.32 0.41 17.84
C GLY A 32 -5.29 -0.70 17.88
N ALA A 33 -4.37 -0.66 18.87
CA ALA A 33 -3.43 -1.74 19.11
C ALA A 33 -4.13 -3.02 19.60
N ALA A 34 -5.15 -2.91 20.46
CA ALA A 34 -5.95 -4.04 20.91
C ALA A 34 -6.78 -4.65 19.76
N ASP A 35 -7.44 -3.81 18.95
CA ASP A 35 -8.24 -4.28 17.81
C ASP A 35 -7.38 -5.04 16.80
N LEU A 36 -6.20 -4.51 16.45
CA LEU A 36 -5.27 -5.18 15.54
C LEU A 36 -4.75 -6.50 16.13
N LEU A 37 -4.44 -6.53 17.43
CA LEU A 37 -4.01 -7.76 18.09
C LEU A 37 -5.11 -8.82 18.10
N ASP A 38 -6.36 -8.44 18.35
CA ASP A 38 -7.51 -9.34 18.32
C ASP A 38 -7.72 -9.94 16.93
N VAL A 39 -7.57 -9.13 15.87
CA VAL A 39 -7.61 -9.61 14.48
C VAL A 39 -6.47 -10.59 14.19
N ILE A 40 -5.23 -10.26 14.58
CA ILE A 40 -4.08 -11.16 14.40
C ILE A 40 -4.30 -12.49 15.15
N ASN A 41 -4.79 -12.44 16.39
CA ASN A 41 -5.08 -13.63 17.19
C ASN A 41 -6.20 -14.49 16.56
N HIS A 42 -7.26 -13.85 16.07
CA HIS A 42 -8.34 -14.51 15.36
C HIS A 42 -7.83 -15.23 14.11
N LEU A 43 -7.06 -14.54 13.27
CA LEU A 43 -6.51 -15.09 12.03
C LEU A 43 -5.57 -16.27 12.32
N THR A 44 -4.63 -16.10 13.26
CA THR A 44 -3.64 -17.13 13.60
C THR A 44 -4.27 -18.37 14.22
N THR A 45 -5.29 -18.20 15.06
CA THR A 45 -6.08 -19.33 15.63
C THR A 45 -6.78 -20.13 14.53
N ASN A 46 -7.13 -19.48 13.42
CA ASN A 46 -7.74 -20.11 12.25
C ASN A 46 -6.72 -20.53 11.17
N GLY A 47 -5.44 -20.61 11.53
CA GLY A 47 -4.38 -21.10 10.64
C GLY A 47 -3.92 -20.11 9.57
N TRP A 48 -4.32 -18.84 9.68
CA TRP A 48 -3.87 -17.75 8.81
C TRP A 48 -2.82 -16.91 9.54
N LEU A 49 -1.55 -17.16 9.25
CA LEU A 49 -0.44 -16.42 9.85
C LEU A 49 -0.05 -15.24 8.95
N PRO A 50 -0.16 -13.98 9.40
CA PRO A 50 0.25 -12.81 8.61
C PRO A 50 1.73 -12.89 8.22
N ASP A 51 2.03 -12.68 6.94
CA ASP A 51 3.38 -12.56 6.40
C ASP A 51 3.87 -11.12 6.38
N LEU A 52 2.96 -10.21 6.05
CA LEU A 52 3.19 -8.78 5.93
C LEU A 52 2.06 -8.04 6.64
N ILE A 53 2.42 -7.17 7.58
CA ILE A 53 1.50 -6.24 8.23
C ILE A 53 2.01 -4.84 7.93
N VAL A 54 1.15 -4.01 7.33
CA VAL A 54 1.47 -2.62 7.04
C VAL A 54 0.41 -1.69 7.60
N ILE A 55 0.85 -0.65 8.31
CA ILE A 55 -0.01 0.32 8.97
C ILE A 55 0.28 1.70 8.41
N GLN A 56 -0.76 2.44 8.02
CA GLN A 56 -0.71 3.85 7.63
C GLN A 56 -1.26 4.73 8.76
N GLU A 57 -0.98 6.03 8.67
CA GLU A 57 -1.27 7.04 9.69
C GLU A 57 -0.68 6.73 11.07
N ALA A 58 0.37 5.92 11.14
CA ALA A 58 1.09 5.70 12.38
C ALA A 58 1.78 7.00 12.84
N ASN A 59 2.34 7.02 14.05
CA ASN A 59 3.09 8.20 14.51
C ASN A 59 4.34 8.40 13.63
N ALA A 60 4.77 9.65 13.43
CA ALA A 60 5.98 9.97 12.67
C ALA A 60 7.26 9.33 13.21
N ALA A 61 7.28 9.00 14.50
CA ALA A 61 8.39 8.30 15.12
C ALA A 61 7.90 6.96 15.69
N PRO A 62 8.74 5.92 15.64
CA PRO A 62 8.41 4.63 16.25
C PRO A 62 8.21 4.79 17.75
N GLY A 63 7.22 4.07 18.30
CA GLY A 63 6.98 4.00 19.74
C GLY A 63 5.53 4.22 20.18
N GLY A 64 4.60 4.44 19.24
CA GLY A 64 3.18 4.45 19.56
C GLY A 64 2.66 3.07 19.99
N PRO A 65 1.40 3.00 20.49
CA PRO A 65 0.83 1.75 21.00
C PRO A 65 0.80 0.61 19.97
N ILE A 66 0.51 0.89 18.69
CA ILE A 66 0.48 -0.13 17.65
C ILE A 66 1.89 -0.65 17.39
N TYR A 67 2.87 0.25 17.26
CA TYR A 67 4.27 -0.11 17.08
C TYR A 67 4.78 -1.00 18.23
N GLN A 68 4.48 -0.62 19.49
CA GLN A 68 4.87 -1.40 20.68
C GLN A 68 4.21 -2.77 20.71
N MET A 69 2.92 -2.85 20.37
CA MET A 69 2.19 -4.12 20.27
C MET A 69 2.82 -5.02 19.20
N LEU A 70 3.06 -4.49 18.00
CA LEU A 70 3.72 -5.22 16.91
C LEU A 70 5.13 -5.69 17.28
N GLN A 71 5.87 -4.88 18.05
CA GLN A 71 7.17 -5.26 18.61
C GLN A 71 7.07 -6.46 19.56
N GLY A 72 5.95 -6.60 20.27
CA GLY A 72 5.66 -7.66 21.24
C GLY A 72 5.16 -8.98 20.66
N LEU A 73 4.87 -9.08 19.35
CA LEU A 73 4.32 -10.30 18.72
C LEU A 73 5.28 -11.51 18.71
N GLY A 74 6.53 -11.33 19.12
CA GLY A 74 7.45 -12.43 19.43
C GLY A 74 8.15 -13.07 18.23
N ALA A 75 8.58 -14.33 18.41
CA ALA A 75 9.59 -15.01 17.61
C ALA A 75 9.16 -15.40 16.17
N ALA A 76 7.91 -15.19 15.79
CA ALA A 76 7.47 -15.42 14.41
C ALA A 76 7.82 -14.26 13.47
N TYR A 77 8.18 -13.08 14.00
CA TYR A 77 8.32 -11.84 13.24
C TYR A 77 9.71 -11.20 13.35
N ASN A 78 10.10 -10.45 12.32
CA ASN A 78 11.36 -9.73 12.24
C ASN A 78 11.31 -8.45 13.10
N GLN A 79 11.66 -8.54 14.38
CA GLN A 79 11.62 -7.42 15.32
C GLN A 79 12.88 -6.53 15.29
N PRO A 80 12.78 -5.24 15.65
CA PRO A 80 11.54 -4.44 15.82
C PRO A 80 10.87 -4.13 14.47
N PRO A 81 9.60 -3.68 14.37
CA PRO A 81 9.00 -3.31 13.08
C PRO A 81 9.84 -2.23 12.36
N ALA A 82 9.84 -2.21 11.02
CA ALA A 82 10.41 -1.10 10.27
C ALA A 82 9.44 0.09 10.24
N HIS A 83 9.98 1.29 10.06
CA HIS A 83 9.23 2.54 10.10
C HIS A 83 9.69 3.46 8.97
N ALA A 84 8.74 4.18 8.37
CA ALA A 84 9.00 5.25 7.41
C ALA A 84 8.07 6.43 7.68
N THR A 85 8.44 7.65 7.26
CA THR A 85 7.54 8.82 7.38
C THR A 85 6.66 8.94 6.15
N GLU A 86 5.41 9.39 6.31
CA GLU A 86 4.56 9.79 5.18
C GLU A 86 5.00 11.13 4.60
N GLY A 87 5.76 11.94 5.34
CA GLY A 87 6.01 13.33 4.97
C GLY A 87 4.75 14.20 5.10
N GLY A 88 4.75 15.34 4.40
CA GLY A 88 3.64 16.31 4.43
C GLY A 88 3.36 16.96 5.80
N PRO A 89 2.40 17.89 5.85
CA PRO A 89 1.94 18.50 7.10
C PRO A 89 1.14 17.48 7.92
N GLY A 90 1.59 17.21 9.15
CA GLY A 90 0.89 16.31 10.09
C GLY A 90 1.75 15.23 10.72
N GLY A 91 2.95 14.96 10.19
CA GLY A 91 3.94 14.09 10.85
C GLY A 91 3.40 12.69 11.14
N ARG A 92 2.91 12.00 10.11
CA ARG A 92 2.52 10.58 10.19
C ARG A 92 3.58 9.67 9.60
N GLY A 93 3.45 8.38 9.85
CA GLY A 93 4.36 7.36 9.36
C GLY A 93 3.67 6.07 8.95
N TYR A 94 4.47 5.19 8.39
CA TYR A 94 4.14 3.82 8.07
C TYR A 94 4.88 2.88 9.02
N ILE A 95 4.22 1.78 9.41
CA ILE A 95 4.86 0.66 10.09
C ILE A 95 4.83 -0.55 9.17
N LEU A 96 5.95 -1.25 9.04
CA LEU A 96 6.04 -2.54 8.33
C LEU A 96 6.55 -3.61 9.30
N LEU A 97 5.74 -4.65 9.52
CA LEU A 97 6.19 -5.88 10.19
C LEU A 97 6.15 -7.05 9.20
N LEU A 98 7.23 -7.83 9.18
CA LEU A 98 7.37 -9.00 8.31
C LEU A 98 7.59 -10.26 9.14
N ARG A 99 7.01 -11.37 8.71
CA ARG A 99 7.30 -12.69 9.28
C ARG A 99 8.76 -13.08 9.03
N ILE A 100 9.35 -13.85 9.96
CA ILE A 100 10.68 -14.45 9.75
C ILE A 100 10.66 -15.29 8.48
N GLY A 101 11.70 -15.14 7.67
CA GLY A 101 11.82 -15.77 6.35
C GLY A 101 11.36 -14.89 5.18
N ILE A 102 10.67 -13.77 5.46
CA ILE A 102 10.38 -12.74 4.46
C ILE A 102 11.43 -11.62 4.57
N GLY A 103 12.15 -11.39 3.47
CA GLY A 103 13.14 -10.31 3.35
C GLY A 103 12.49 -8.96 3.04
N GLY A 104 13.27 -7.87 3.10
CA GLY A 104 12.86 -6.53 2.66
C GLY A 104 12.64 -5.50 3.77
N LYS A 105 12.68 -5.91 5.04
CA LYS A 105 12.58 -4.98 6.18
C LYS A 105 13.60 -3.84 6.13
N GLY A 106 14.86 -4.17 5.81
CA GLY A 106 15.96 -3.20 5.78
C GLY A 106 15.94 -2.24 4.58
N SER A 107 15.14 -2.53 3.55
CA SER A 107 14.93 -1.63 2.41
C SER A 107 13.66 -0.80 2.53
N PHE A 108 12.88 -0.96 3.63
CA PHE A 108 11.67 -0.19 3.83
C PHE A 108 11.99 1.27 4.15
N ALA A 109 11.59 2.16 3.24
CA ALA A 109 11.86 3.58 3.36
C ALA A 109 10.79 4.43 2.65
N ARG A 110 10.68 5.69 3.07
CA ARG A 110 9.88 6.69 2.35
C ARG A 110 10.44 6.86 0.93
N ALA A 111 9.56 6.81 -0.06
CA ALA A 111 9.90 7.06 -1.45
C ALA A 111 9.51 8.49 -1.81
N ASP A 112 10.52 9.37 -1.85
CA ASP A 112 10.34 10.81 -1.95
C ASP A 112 10.17 11.27 -3.40
N LEU A 113 8.92 11.41 -3.84
CA LEU A 113 8.58 11.83 -5.21
C LEU A 113 9.12 13.23 -5.54
N ALA A 114 9.31 14.11 -4.56
CA ALA A 114 9.86 15.44 -4.79
C ALA A 114 11.32 15.41 -5.30
N ASN A 115 12.04 14.31 -5.01
CA ASN A 115 13.43 14.09 -5.40
C ASN A 115 13.59 12.99 -6.46
N ASP A 116 12.50 12.46 -7.01
CA ASP A 116 12.55 11.40 -8.01
C ASP A 116 12.99 11.93 -9.38
N GLN A 117 14.19 11.54 -9.82
CA GLN A 117 14.78 12.09 -11.05
C GLN A 117 13.97 11.75 -12.31
N ALA A 118 13.31 10.60 -12.36
CA ALA A 118 12.49 10.22 -13.51
C ALA A 118 11.25 11.11 -13.61
N LEU A 119 10.58 11.37 -12.48
CA LEU A 119 9.46 12.30 -12.39
C LEU A 119 9.89 13.73 -12.72
N LEU A 120 11.00 14.22 -12.16
CA LEU A 120 11.54 15.54 -12.48
C LEU A 120 11.81 15.69 -14.00
N ASN A 121 12.39 14.66 -14.63
CA ASN A 121 12.63 14.65 -16.07
C ASN A 121 11.32 14.63 -16.86
N TRP A 122 10.35 13.80 -16.45
CA TRP A 122 9.04 13.75 -17.07
C TRP A 122 8.33 15.10 -17.01
N MET A 123 8.31 15.76 -15.85
CA MET A 123 7.73 17.09 -15.66
C MET A 123 8.43 18.15 -16.52
N ASN A 124 9.75 18.01 -16.73
CA ASN A 124 10.50 18.92 -17.58
C ASN A 124 10.10 18.84 -19.06
N ILE A 125 9.68 17.66 -19.52
CA ILE A 125 9.32 17.37 -20.91
C ILE A 125 7.83 17.63 -21.16
N HIS A 126 6.97 17.26 -20.21
CA HIS A 126 5.51 17.16 -20.44
C HIS A 126 4.70 18.28 -19.79
N LEU A 127 5.26 19.05 -18.85
CA LEU A 127 4.56 20.15 -18.18
C LEU A 127 5.07 21.51 -18.62
N SER A 128 4.14 22.46 -18.75
CA SER A 128 4.46 23.89 -18.89
C SER A 128 5.20 24.40 -17.65
N LEU A 129 5.88 25.55 -17.76
CA LEU A 129 6.60 26.14 -16.63
C LEU A 129 5.70 26.37 -15.40
N SER A 130 4.49 26.89 -15.62
CA SER A 130 3.52 27.13 -14.55
C SER A 130 3.02 25.83 -13.93
N ALA A 131 2.66 24.83 -14.75
CA ALA A 131 2.24 23.52 -14.25
C ALA A 131 3.35 22.81 -13.46
N ARG A 132 4.61 22.97 -13.87
CA ARG A 132 5.77 22.45 -13.14
C ARG A 132 5.94 23.10 -11.77
N GLN A 133 5.76 24.43 -11.67
CA GLN A 133 5.83 25.13 -10.39
C GLN A 133 4.71 24.66 -9.44
N MET A 134 3.51 24.44 -9.96
CA MET A 134 2.40 23.88 -9.18
C MET A 134 2.70 22.46 -8.72
N ALA A 135 3.18 21.59 -9.62
CA ALA A 135 3.57 20.22 -9.29
C ALA A 135 4.65 20.17 -8.19
N LEU A 136 5.68 21.01 -8.28
CA LEU A 136 6.75 21.09 -7.27
C LEU A 136 6.22 21.58 -5.91
N ALA A 137 5.33 22.56 -5.90
CA ALA A 137 4.71 23.05 -4.67
C ALA A 137 3.83 21.97 -4.01
N GLU A 138 3.11 21.21 -4.83
CA GLU A 138 2.29 20.10 -4.36
C GLU A 138 3.14 18.97 -3.80
N LEU A 139 4.16 18.52 -4.54
CA LEU A 139 5.12 17.49 -4.11
C LEU A 139 5.80 17.85 -2.78
N ALA A 140 6.09 19.14 -2.53
CA ALA A 140 6.71 19.58 -1.27
C ALA A 140 5.84 19.34 -0.02
N THR A 141 4.52 19.19 -0.18
CA THR A 141 3.58 19.01 0.94
C THR A 141 2.82 17.68 0.87
N MET A 142 3.01 16.92 -0.21
CA MET A 142 2.33 15.66 -0.48
C MET A 142 2.72 14.57 0.54
N ARG A 143 1.75 13.72 0.90
CA ARG A 143 2.03 12.45 1.57
C ARG A 143 2.70 11.49 0.59
N MET A 144 3.94 11.13 0.89
CA MET A 144 4.78 10.25 0.12
C MET A 144 4.45 8.78 0.40
N PRO A 145 4.56 7.90 -0.60
CA PRO A 145 4.54 6.46 -0.38
C PRO A 145 5.78 5.99 0.37
N ALA A 146 5.74 4.75 0.86
CA ALA A 146 6.93 4.01 1.30
C ALA A 146 7.05 2.70 0.53
N THR A 147 8.27 2.28 0.27
CA THR A 147 8.57 1.11 -0.57
C THR A 147 9.49 0.15 0.15
N ALA A 148 9.39 -1.13 -0.18
CA ALA A 148 10.40 -2.14 0.14
C ALA A 148 10.59 -3.10 -1.05
N THR A 149 11.74 -3.74 -1.12
CA THR A 149 11.93 -4.91 -1.98
C THR A 149 11.84 -6.15 -1.11
N LEU A 150 10.68 -6.81 -1.11
CA LEU A 150 10.47 -8.00 -0.31
C LEU A 150 11.13 -9.22 -0.96
N THR A 151 11.55 -10.18 -0.16
CA THR A 151 12.04 -11.47 -0.64
C THR A 151 11.16 -12.60 -0.10
N VAL A 152 10.48 -13.32 -1.00
CA VAL A 152 9.49 -14.36 -0.66
C VAL A 152 9.85 -15.64 -1.40
N GLY A 153 10.26 -16.69 -0.69
CA GLY A 153 10.67 -17.95 -1.33
C GLY A 153 11.78 -17.77 -2.37
N GLY A 154 12.67 -16.79 -2.18
CA GLY A 154 13.74 -16.44 -3.12
C GLY A 154 13.35 -15.50 -4.28
N ARG A 155 12.10 -15.05 -4.35
CA ARG A 155 11.61 -14.09 -5.36
C ARG A 155 11.59 -12.67 -4.82
N ASN A 156 11.89 -11.70 -5.67
CA ASN A 156 11.77 -10.28 -5.33
C ASN A 156 10.36 -9.78 -5.63
N VAL A 157 9.73 -9.16 -4.63
CA VAL A 157 8.40 -8.56 -4.73
C VAL A 157 8.56 -7.07 -4.40
N PRO A 158 8.60 -6.20 -5.43
CA PRO A 158 8.49 -4.76 -5.24
C PRO A 158 7.20 -4.44 -4.50
N PHE A 159 7.32 -3.79 -3.35
CA PHE A 159 6.21 -3.47 -2.47
C PHE A 159 6.11 -1.95 -2.28
N LEU A 160 4.88 -1.45 -2.32
CA LEU A 160 4.55 -0.06 -2.02
C LEU A 160 3.37 -0.02 -1.04
N THR A 161 3.51 0.76 0.03
CA THR A 161 2.40 1.21 0.86
C THR A 161 2.21 2.69 0.68
N TRP A 162 0.96 3.12 0.69
CA TRP A 162 0.65 4.52 0.53
C TRP A 162 -0.65 4.85 1.23
N HIS A 163 -0.64 5.99 1.92
CA HIS A 163 -1.84 6.74 2.23
C HIS A 163 -1.95 7.87 1.21
N ALA A 164 -2.67 7.61 0.11
CA ALA A 164 -2.67 8.52 -1.03
C ALA A 164 -3.26 9.89 -0.64
N PRO A 165 -2.66 11.01 -1.09
CA PRO A 165 -3.20 12.34 -0.81
C PRO A 165 -4.63 12.49 -1.28
N ARG A 166 -5.42 13.29 -0.54
CA ARG A 166 -6.79 13.66 -0.90
C ARG A 166 -6.86 15.07 -1.46
N GLY A 167 -7.95 15.37 -2.14
CA GLY A 167 -8.28 16.71 -2.62
C GLY A 167 -8.03 16.90 -4.12
N PRO A 168 -8.23 18.12 -4.63
CA PRO A 168 -8.05 18.42 -6.05
C PRO A 168 -6.57 18.45 -6.43
N GLY A 169 -6.27 17.97 -7.63
CA GLY A 169 -4.96 18.16 -8.25
C GLY A 169 -4.73 19.62 -8.65
N GLN A 170 -3.48 20.08 -8.57
CA GLN A 170 -3.02 21.40 -9.04
C GLN A 170 -2.60 21.39 -10.51
N VAL A 171 -2.14 20.26 -11.04
CA VAL A 171 -1.81 20.02 -12.46
C VAL A 171 -3.03 19.55 -13.23
N LEU A 172 -3.71 18.50 -12.75
CA LEU A 172 -4.96 18.00 -13.31
C LEU A 172 -6.16 18.74 -12.70
N THR A 173 -6.19 20.06 -12.90
CA THR A 173 -7.22 20.94 -12.31
C THR A 173 -8.64 20.52 -12.70
N GLY A 174 -9.57 20.57 -11.74
CA GLY A 174 -10.98 20.21 -11.95
C GLY A 174 -11.26 18.71 -12.04
N ALA A 175 -10.24 17.86 -12.03
CA ALA A 175 -10.42 16.42 -11.94
C ALA A 175 -10.67 15.98 -10.49
N THR A 176 -11.62 15.05 -10.32
CA THR A 176 -11.92 14.42 -9.04
C THR A 176 -11.99 12.92 -9.24
N LEU A 177 -11.25 12.17 -8.43
CA LEU A 177 -11.32 10.72 -8.39
C LEU A 177 -12.35 10.28 -7.34
N GLY A 178 -13.13 9.23 -7.64
CA GLY A 178 -14.07 8.68 -6.67
C GLY A 178 -13.31 8.16 -5.45
N GLY A 179 -13.77 8.52 -4.25
CA GLY A 179 -13.05 8.30 -2.98
C GLY A 179 -12.33 9.55 -2.45
N GLY A 180 -12.07 10.54 -3.31
CA GLY A 180 -11.47 11.82 -2.95
C GLY A 180 -9.95 11.88 -3.10
N ALA A 181 -9.35 10.85 -3.67
CA ALA A 181 -7.95 10.79 -4.08
C ALA A 181 -7.55 11.97 -4.98
N ASN A 182 -6.35 12.47 -4.75
CA ASN A 182 -5.74 13.49 -5.58
C ASN A 182 -5.20 12.87 -6.88
N PRO A 183 -5.69 13.29 -8.07
CA PRO A 183 -5.28 12.71 -9.34
C PRO A 183 -3.80 12.97 -9.69
N ASP A 184 -3.22 14.08 -9.23
CA ASP A 184 -1.82 14.39 -9.52
C ASP A 184 -0.88 13.44 -8.81
N ALA A 185 -1.25 13.00 -7.61
CA ALA A 185 -0.47 12.03 -6.86
C ALA A 185 -0.27 10.72 -7.67
N TYR A 186 -1.33 10.26 -8.35
CA TYR A 186 -1.27 9.07 -9.21
C TYR A 186 -0.51 9.32 -10.51
N LEU A 187 -0.71 10.50 -11.12
CA LEU A 187 0.06 10.93 -12.29
C LEU A 187 1.56 10.95 -11.98
N PHE A 188 1.94 11.49 -10.81
CA PHE A 188 3.32 11.58 -10.36
C PHE A 188 3.89 10.20 -10.04
N LEU A 189 3.15 9.34 -9.34
CA LEU A 189 3.57 7.96 -9.10
C LEU A 189 3.85 7.24 -10.42
N GLN A 190 2.90 7.23 -11.36
CA GLN A 190 3.03 6.50 -12.63
C GLN A 190 4.17 6.99 -13.53
N ASN A 191 4.62 8.23 -13.35
CA ASN A 191 5.75 8.81 -14.09
C ASN A 191 7.04 8.89 -13.26
N SER A 192 7.07 8.28 -12.08
CA SER A 192 8.25 8.20 -11.22
C SER A 192 9.08 6.93 -11.45
N GLY A 193 10.32 6.96 -10.97
CA GLY A 193 11.20 5.79 -10.95
C GLY A 193 10.72 4.68 -10.01
N ILE A 194 9.77 4.98 -9.12
CA ILE A 194 9.17 4.05 -8.16
C ILE A 194 8.17 3.11 -8.82
N TYR A 195 7.42 3.59 -9.81
CA TYR A 195 6.36 2.80 -10.44
C TYR A 195 6.90 1.73 -11.39
N GLY A 196 8.01 2.01 -12.08
CA GLY A 196 8.66 1.06 -12.99
C GLY A 196 8.85 -0.33 -12.38
N PRO A 197 9.53 -0.48 -11.22
CA PRO A 197 9.68 -1.76 -10.54
C PRO A 197 8.37 -2.50 -10.23
N LEU A 198 7.29 -1.77 -9.92
CA LEU A 198 5.98 -2.37 -9.60
C LEU A 198 5.30 -2.99 -10.83
N VAL A 199 5.66 -2.57 -12.05
CA VAL A 199 5.08 -3.05 -13.31
C VAL A 199 6.11 -3.67 -14.26
N ALA A 200 7.36 -3.81 -13.82
CA ALA A 200 8.48 -4.21 -14.68
C ALA A 200 8.33 -5.67 -15.15
N PRO A 201 8.47 -5.96 -16.46
CA PRO A 201 8.34 -7.32 -16.97
C PRO A 201 9.39 -8.25 -16.35
N GLY A 202 8.99 -9.49 -16.03
CA GLY A 202 9.90 -10.50 -15.51
C GLY A 202 9.15 -11.74 -15.03
N PRO A 203 9.67 -12.96 -15.29
CA PRO A 203 9.03 -14.18 -14.85
C PRO A 203 8.96 -14.20 -13.32
N ASN A 204 7.78 -14.52 -12.78
CA ASN A 204 7.55 -14.71 -11.34
C ASN A 204 7.73 -13.46 -10.45
N ASN A 205 7.70 -12.26 -11.03
CA ASN A 205 7.71 -11.01 -10.28
C ASN A 205 6.28 -10.52 -10.02
N LEU A 206 5.98 -10.17 -8.76
CA LEU A 206 4.74 -9.53 -8.33
C LEU A 206 5.06 -8.08 -7.91
N GLY A 207 4.39 -7.11 -8.53
CA GLY A 207 4.26 -5.78 -7.92
C GLY A 207 3.13 -5.79 -6.90
N LEU A 208 3.41 -5.46 -5.65
CA LEU A 208 2.42 -5.46 -4.56
C LEU A 208 2.18 -4.04 -4.06
N ILE A 209 0.93 -3.61 -4.00
CA ILE A 209 0.51 -2.36 -3.36
C ILE A 209 -0.47 -2.71 -2.23
N ALA A 210 -0.27 -2.17 -1.03
CA ALA A 210 -1.24 -2.31 0.05
C ALA A 210 -1.33 -1.01 0.87
N GLY A 211 -2.54 -0.46 1.03
CA GLY A 211 -2.76 0.78 1.78
C GLY A 211 -4.09 1.46 1.50
N ASP A 212 -4.30 2.59 2.17
CA ASP A 212 -5.40 3.51 1.89
C ASP A 212 -5.07 4.37 0.66
N LEU A 213 -5.62 3.97 -0.47
CA LEU A 213 -5.39 4.64 -1.74
C LEU A 213 -6.35 5.83 -1.93
N ASN A 214 -7.26 6.09 -1.00
CA ASN A 214 -8.27 7.15 -1.08
C ASN A 214 -9.08 7.14 -2.40
N VAL A 215 -9.09 6.00 -3.09
CA VAL A 215 -9.80 5.78 -4.34
C VAL A 215 -10.73 4.61 -4.15
N ASN A 216 -11.96 4.69 -4.65
CA ASN A 216 -12.88 3.56 -4.59
C ASN A 216 -12.62 2.53 -5.70
N VAL A 217 -13.10 1.31 -5.49
CA VAL A 217 -12.95 0.19 -6.46
C VAL A 217 -13.50 0.51 -7.85
N ALA A 218 -14.56 1.32 -7.94
CA ALA A 218 -15.14 1.72 -9.22
C ALA A 218 -14.16 2.60 -10.02
N THR A 219 -13.53 3.58 -9.37
CA THR A 219 -12.58 4.48 -10.04
C THR A 219 -11.29 3.74 -10.42
N LEU A 220 -10.86 2.76 -9.63
CA LEU A 220 -9.68 1.93 -9.96
C LEU A 220 -9.93 1.04 -11.20
N ASN A 221 -11.16 0.52 -11.36
CA ASN A 221 -11.52 -0.40 -12.44
C ASN A 221 -12.01 0.28 -13.73
N HIS A 222 -12.14 1.61 -13.76
CA HIS A 222 -12.70 2.34 -14.88
C HIS A 222 -11.77 3.42 -15.40
N ASN A 223 -12.02 3.81 -16.66
CA ASN A 223 -11.34 4.97 -17.22
C ASN A 223 -11.72 6.21 -16.41
N THR A 224 -10.73 7.02 -16.03
CA THR A 224 -10.95 8.22 -15.20
C THR A 224 -11.64 9.36 -15.97
N GLY A 225 -11.66 9.29 -17.31
CA GLY A 225 -12.05 10.39 -18.19
C GLY A 225 -10.98 11.48 -18.32
N ILE A 226 -9.83 11.34 -17.65
CA ILE A 226 -8.72 12.31 -17.66
C ILE A 226 -7.70 11.86 -18.71
N PRO A 227 -7.49 12.59 -19.82
CA PRO A 227 -6.60 12.14 -20.90
C PRO A 227 -5.15 11.85 -20.45
N ALA A 228 -4.64 12.63 -19.49
CA ALA A 228 -3.29 12.46 -18.95
C ALA A 228 -3.16 11.32 -17.91
N LEU A 229 -4.29 10.82 -17.39
CA LEU A 229 -4.35 9.75 -16.40
C LEU A 229 -5.51 8.81 -16.71
N PRO A 230 -5.52 8.11 -17.87
CA PRO A 230 -6.71 7.39 -18.33
C PRO A 230 -7.14 6.27 -17.38
N TYR A 231 -6.21 5.67 -16.64
CA TYR A 231 -6.48 4.66 -15.62
C TYR A 231 -5.62 4.89 -14.39
N ILE A 232 -6.20 4.66 -13.21
CA ILE A 232 -5.46 4.59 -11.95
C ILE A 232 -4.83 3.21 -11.86
N LEU A 233 -3.50 3.15 -11.70
CA LEU A 233 -2.74 1.90 -11.53
C LEU A 233 -3.12 0.81 -12.57
N PRO A 234 -2.95 1.05 -13.88
CA PRO A 234 -3.35 0.11 -14.92
C PRO A 234 -2.71 -1.28 -14.73
N GLY A 235 -3.50 -2.32 -14.93
CA GLY A 235 -3.06 -3.72 -14.82
C GLY A 235 -3.03 -4.28 -13.40
N PHE A 236 -3.21 -3.45 -12.37
CA PHE A 236 -3.36 -3.93 -11.01
C PHE A 236 -4.75 -4.53 -10.80
N VAL A 237 -4.78 -5.66 -10.10
CA VAL A 237 -6.00 -6.35 -9.67
C VAL A 237 -5.89 -6.68 -8.19
N GLY A 238 -7.01 -6.83 -7.49
CA GLY A 238 -6.94 -7.18 -6.08
C GLY A 238 -8.26 -7.06 -5.35
N VAL A 239 -8.15 -6.85 -4.04
CA VAL A 239 -9.28 -6.70 -3.13
C VAL A 239 -9.29 -5.33 -2.50
N SER A 240 -10.47 -4.87 -2.11
CA SER A 240 -10.69 -3.56 -1.54
C SER A 240 -11.74 -3.61 -0.45
N ASP A 241 -11.56 -2.77 0.56
CA ASP A 241 -12.63 -2.33 1.44
C ASP A 241 -12.81 -0.81 1.28
N ASN A 242 -13.62 -0.46 0.28
CA ASN A 242 -13.87 0.92 -0.15
C ASN A 242 -12.60 1.66 -0.61
N LEU A 243 -11.86 2.29 0.32
CA LEU A 243 -10.68 3.13 0.03
C LEU A 243 -9.36 2.40 0.26
N ASP A 244 -9.39 1.35 1.07
CA ASP A 244 -8.24 0.50 1.35
C ASP A 244 -8.15 -0.61 0.31
N HIS A 245 -6.93 -0.93 -0.13
CA HIS A 245 -6.69 -1.93 -1.17
C HIS A 245 -5.49 -2.81 -0.85
N ILE A 246 -5.57 -4.06 -1.30
CA ILE A 246 -4.42 -4.95 -1.49
C ILE A 246 -4.44 -5.35 -2.97
N LEU A 247 -3.48 -4.84 -3.73
CA LEU A 247 -3.41 -4.96 -5.18
C LEU A 247 -2.11 -5.65 -5.60
N GLY A 248 -2.22 -6.46 -6.64
CA GLY A 248 -1.12 -7.15 -7.29
C GLY A 248 -1.09 -6.84 -8.78
N HIS A 249 0.10 -6.70 -9.32
CA HIS A 249 0.34 -6.62 -10.76
C HIS A 249 1.21 -7.81 -11.17
N ALA A 250 0.67 -8.66 -12.05
CA ALA A 250 1.47 -9.69 -12.70
C ALA A 250 2.34 -9.03 -13.77
N ASN A 251 3.63 -9.27 -13.69
CA ASN A 251 4.54 -8.78 -14.70
C ASN A 251 4.43 -9.60 -15.99
N ALA A 252 4.72 -8.98 -17.13
CA ALA A 252 4.43 -9.55 -18.45
C ALA A 252 4.98 -10.98 -18.61
N GLY A 253 4.11 -11.90 -18.99
CA GLY A 253 4.42 -13.33 -19.14
C GLY A 253 4.12 -14.20 -17.91
N GLY A 254 3.73 -13.61 -16.77
CA GLY A 254 3.26 -14.31 -15.57
C GLY A 254 1.75 -14.55 -15.55
N ALA A 255 1.29 -15.49 -14.72
CA ALA A 255 -0.12 -15.62 -14.41
C ALA A 255 -0.57 -14.42 -13.55
N PRO A 256 -1.83 -13.94 -13.71
CA PRO A 256 -2.39 -12.92 -12.83
C PRO A 256 -2.29 -13.35 -11.35
N PRO A 257 -2.02 -12.42 -10.41
CA PRO A 257 -2.04 -12.76 -9.00
C PRO A 257 -3.44 -13.21 -8.58
N THR A 258 -3.50 -14.20 -7.70
CA THR A 258 -4.76 -14.70 -7.13
C THR A 258 -4.96 -14.16 -5.73
N PHE A 259 -6.21 -13.86 -5.37
CA PHE A 259 -6.59 -13.36 -4.05
C PHE A 259 -7.55 -14.35 -3.41
N SER A 260 -7.29 -14.72 -2.16
CA SER A 260 -8.09 -15.67 -1.39
C SER A 260 -8.02 -15.36 0.10
N GLY A 261 -8.96 -15.88 0.89
CA GLY A 261 -8.99 -15.62 2.34
C GLY A 261 -9.08 -14.12 2.64
N SER A 262 -9.77 -13.39 1.77
CA SER A 262 -9.89 -11.93 1.83
C SER A 262 -11.06 -11.54 2.72
N GLY A 263 -10.91 -10.45 3.45
CA GLY A 263 -11.94 -9.94 4.34
C GLY A 263 -11.54 -8.64 5.00
N HIS A 264 -12.48 -8.01 5.68
CA HIS A 264 -12.23 -6.83 6.50
C HIS A 264 -12.72 -7.06 7.92
N PHE A 265 -12.01 -6.48 8.88
CA PHE A 265 -12.36 -6.54 10.29
C PHE A 265 -12.61 -5.12 10.81
N PRO A 266 -13.78 -4.86 11.42
CA PRO A 266 -14.02 -3.59 12.09
C PRO A 266 -12.94 -3.30 13.13
N ALA A 267 -12.46 -2.06 13.12
CA ALA A 267 -11.47 -1.56 14.08
C ALA A 267 -11.86 -0.15 14.52
N SER A 268 -11.25 0.32 15.61
CA SER A 268 -11.39 1.72 16.03
C SER A 268 -10.83 2.67 14.98
N GLY A 269 -11.55 3.75 14.70
CA GLY A 269 -11.22 4.69 13.63
C GLY A 269 -12.26 4.68 12.50
N THR A 270 -11.88 5.17 11.33
CA THR A 270 -12.78 5.28 10.16
C THR A 270 -12.53 4.21 9.10
N HIS A 271 -11.53 3.34 9.29
CA HIS A 271 -11.12 2.29 8.35
C HIS A 271 -11.13 0.93 9.04
N ASN A 272 -11.56 -0.10 8.31
CA ASN A 272 -11.43 -1.47 8.75
C ASN A 272 -10.01 -1.99 8.46
N ILE A 273 -9.61 -3.05 9.16
CA ILE A 273 -8.39 -3.79 8.85
C ILE A 273 -8.68 -4.71 7.66
N LEU A 274 -8.02 -4.47 6.52
CA LEU A 274 -8.17 -5.28 5.31
C LEU A 274 -7.12 -6.38 5.28
N VAL A 275 -7.55 -7.61 4.95
CA VAL A 275 -6.68 -8.78 4.82
C VAL A 275 -6.88 -9.50 3.51
N SER A 276 -5.82 -10.13 3.00
CA SER A 276 -5.90 -11.07 1.88
C SER A 276 -4.66 -11.94 1.79
N THR A 277 -4.82 -13.18 1.35
CA THR A 277 -3.71 -13.96 0.79
C THR A 277 -3.54 -13.60 -0.68
N VAL A 278 -2.30 -13.31 -1.10
CA VAL A 278 -1.91 -13.01 -2.49
C VAL A 278 -1.01 -14.14 -2.98
N GLY A 279 -1.42 -14.84 -4.04
CA GLY A 279 -0.64 -15.91 -4.69
C GLY A 279 -0.02 -15.46 -6.02
N PHE A 280 1.23 -15.84 -6.28
CA PHE A 280 2.04 -15.38 -7.43
C PHE A 280 3.24 -16.29 -7.76
#